data_AF-A0A6G9YT39-F1
#
_entry.id   AF-A0A6G9YT39-F1
#
_cell.length_a   1.000
_cell.length_b   1.000
_cell.length_c   1.000
_cell.angle_alpha   90.00
_cell.angle_beta   90.00
_cell.angle_gamma   90.00
#
_symmetry.space_group_name_H-M   'P 1'
#
loop_
_entity.id
_entity.type
_entity.pdbx_description
1 polymer ?
#
loop_
_entity_poly.entity_id
_entity_poly.type
_entity_poly.pdbx_seq_one_letter_code
_entity_poly.pdbx_strand_id
1 'polypeptide(L)'
;MSRASRYLSESQLRATFDRELSRALRGEGARNHSGLDFDTYRALARVAGAYPNIPPELIEAARTAFSGQLDGSNRAARPKLSFEPGELNS
;
A
#
# COMPACT_ATOMS: atom_id res chain seq x y z
N MET A 1 0.74 28.24 12.44
CA MET A 1 0.82 26.87 13.03
C MET A 1 0.49 25.85 11.95
N SER A 2 1.40 24.90 11.73
CA SER A 2 1.60 24.08 10.51
C SER A 2 0.44 23.15 10.10
N ARG A 3 0.10 23.18 8.81
CA ARG A 3 -0.91 22.30 8.14
C ARG A 3 -0.34 21.47 6.98
N ALA A 4 0.98 21.24 6.95
CA ALA A 4 1.67 20.59 5.83
C ALA A 4 1.39 19.08 5.67
N SER A 5 0.54 18.50 6.52
CA SER A 5 0.21 17.05 6.51
C SER A 5 -0.97 16.68 5.59
N ARG A 6 -1.36 17.56 4.65
CA ARG A 6 -2.28 17.26 3.53
C ARG A 6 -1.47 16.75 2.35
N TYR A 7 -1.27 15.43 2.30
CA TYR A 7 -2.01 14.53 1.40
C TYR A 7 -1.65 14.83 -0.05
N LEU A 8 -0.73 14.05 -0.62
CA LEU A 8 -0.46 14.05 -2.06
C LEU A 8 -1.79 14.03 -2.82
N SER A 9 -1.90 14.83 -3.88
CA SER A 9 -3.05 14.76 -4.78
C SER A 9 -3.18 13.36 -5.37
N GLU A 10 -4.36 12.98 -5.85
CA GLU A 10 -4.55 11.72 -6.55
C GLU A 10 -3.55 11.56 -7.70
N SER A 11 -3.26 12.62 -8.46
CA SER A 11 -2.26 12.60 -9.52
C SER A 11 -0.83 12.34 -9.00
N GLN A 12 -0.47 12.89 -7.84
CA GLN A 12 0.81 12.63 -7.20
C GLN A 12 0.89 11.20 -6.63
N LEU A 13 -0.22 10.66 -6.12
CA LEU A 13 -0.32 9.27 -5.69
C LEU A 13 -0.18 8.32 -6.87
N ARG A 14 -0.82 8.61 -8.01
CA ARG A 14 -0.69 7.82 -9.25
C ARG A 14 0.76 7.81 -9.76
N ALA A 15 1.39 8.98 -9.85
CA ALA A 15 2.79 9.08 -10.25
C ALA A 15 3.73 8.34 -9.29
N THR A 16 3.41 8.34 -8.00
CA THR A 16 4.16 7.59 -6.98
C THR A 16 3.97 6.08 -7.18
N PHE A 17 2.73 5.62 -7.36
CA PHE A 17 2.42 4.21 -7.61
C PHE A 17 3.13 3.70 -8.86
N ASP A 18 3.07 4.42 -9.98
CA ASP A 18 3.71 4.02 -11.23
C ASP A 18 5.24 3.92 -11.09
N ARG A 19 5.85 4.83 -10.33
CA ARG A 19 7.28 4.79 -10.03
C ARG A 19 7.63 3.56 -9.18
N GLU A 20 6.90 3.29 -8.10
CA GLU A 20 7.20 2.15 -7.23
C GLU A 20 6.87 0.81 -7.91
N LEU A 21 5.83 0.74 -8.76
CA LEU A 21 5.55 -0.44 -9.57
C LEU A 21 6.66 -0.71 -10.58
N SER A 22 7.17 0.32 -11.25
CA SER A 22 8.30 0.19 -12.18
C SER A 22 9.57 -0.34 -11.48
N ARG A 23 9.77 0.00 -10.20
CA ARG A 23 10.86 -0.51 -9.37
C ARG A 23 10.63 -1.97 -8.98
N ALA A 24 9.42 -2.31 -8.54
CA ALA A 24 9.04 -3.68 -8.21
C ALA A 24 9.18 -4.63 -9.42
N LEU A 25 8.83 -4.18 -10.62
CA LEU A 25 9.01 -4.94 -11.87
C LEU A 25 10.48 -5.20 -12.22
N ARG A 26 11.42 -4.47 -11.61
CA ARG A 26 12.88 -4.68 -11.71
C ARG A 26 13.45 -5.44 -10.51
N GLY A 27 12.59 -5.99 -9.64
CA GLY A 27 12.99 -6.67 -8.41
C GLY A 27 13.40 -5.73 -7.28
N GLU A 28 13.26 -4.41 -7.45
CA GLU A 28 13.57 -3.45 -6.39
C GLU A 28 12.39 -3.29 -5.43
N GLY A 29 12.66 -3.32 -4.12
CA GLY A 29 11.65 -3.06 -3.11
C GLY A 29 11.04 -1.65 -3.20
N ALA A 30 9.74 -1.57 -2.91
CA ALA A 30 9.04 -0.31 -2.75
C ALA A 30 9.63 0.49 -1.58
N ARG A 31 9.67 1.83 -1.70
CA ARG A 31 10.13 2.69 -0.61
C ARG A 31 9.06 2.86 0.47
N ASN A 32 9.48 2.78 1.72
CA ASN A 32 8.69 3.23 2.87
C ASN A 32 8.47 4.75 2.78
N HIS A 33 7.35 5.25 3.30
CA HIS A 33 6.98 6.67 3.35
C HIS A 33 6.72 7.35 1.98
N SER A 34 6.35 6.58 0.95
CA SER A 34 5.98 7.10 -0.37
C SER A 34 4.63 7.84 -0.40
N GLY A 35 3.81 7.71 0.64
CA GLY A 35 2.42 8.16 0.65
C GLY A 35 1.43 7.11 0.13
N LEU A 36 1.92 5.94 -0.29
CA LEU A 36 1.10 4.75 -0.51
C LEU A 36 0.70 4.13 0.83
N ASP A 37 -0.50 3.58 0.89
CA ASP A 37 -0.94 2.87 2.07
C ASP A 37 -0.26 1.51 2.22
N PHE A 38 -0.48 0.88 3.37
CA PHE A 38 0.20 -0.36 3.73
C PHE A 38 -0.19 -1.53 2.80
N ASP A 39 -1.44 -1.60 2.36
CA ASP A 39 -1.92 -2.68 1.49
C ASP A 39 -1.32 -2.56 0.09
N THR A 40 -1.26 -1.34 -0.45
CA THR A 40 -0.57 -1.03 -1.70
C THR A 40 0.93 -1.36 -1.61
N TYR A 41 1.58 -0.98 -0.50
CA TYR A 41 2.99 -1.30 -0.26
C TYR A 41 3.24 -2.82 -0.23
N ARG A 42 2.40 -3.58 0.48
CA ARG A 42 2.53 -5.05 0.56
C ARG A 42 2.34 -5.71 -0.80
N ALA A 43 1.42 -5.22 -1.62
CA ALA A 43 1.22 -5.76 -2.96
C ALA A 43 2.45 -5.51 -3.85
N LEU A 44 3.02 -4.30 -3.82
CA LEU A 44 4.26 -3.98 -4.54
C LEU A 44 5.46 -4.82 -4.07
N ALA A 45 5.57 -5.08 -2.76
CA ALA A 45 6.62 -5.95 -2.23
C ALA A 45 6.50 -7.40 -2.74
N ARG A 46 5.27 -7.92 -2.90
CA ARG A 46 5.03 -9.24 -3.51
C ARG A 46 5.45 -9.28 -4.97
N VAL A 47 5.15 -8.23 -5.74
CA VAL A 47 5.61 -8.08 -7.13
C VAL A 47 7.14 -8.14 -7.19
N ALA A 48 7.82 -7.35 -6.36
CA ALA A 48 9.29 -7.33 -6.30
C ALA A 48 9.88 -8.70 -5.94
N GLY A 49 9.27 -9.40 -4.98
CA GLY A 49 9.71 -10.74 -4.55
C GLY A 49 9.51 -11.85 -5.57
N ALA A 50 8.67 -11.65 -6.60
CA ALA A 50 8.44 -12.62 -7.66
C ALA A 50 9.36 -12.41 -8.88
N TYR A 51 10.15 -11.34 -8.91
CA TYR A 51 11.12 -11.09 -9.98
C TYR A 51 12.15 -12.24 -10.08
N PRO A 52 12.52 -12.69 -11.30
CA PRO A 52 12.11 -12.17 -12.61
C PRO A 52 10.79 -12.72 -13.16
N ASN A 53 10.24 -13.79 -12.58
CA ASN A 53 9.06 -14.48 -13.07
C ASN A 53 7.78 -13.95 -12.41
N ILE A 54 7.46 -12.69 -12.68
CA ILE A 54 6.34 -11.99 -12.05
C ILE A 54 5.02 -12.47 -12.66
N PRO A 55 4.13 -13.12 -11.89
CA PRO A 55 2.80 -13.48 -12.37
C PRO A 55 1.95 -12.24 -12.62
N PRO A 56 1.17 -12.17 -13.72
CA PRO A 56 0.28 -11.04 -14.01
C PRO A 56 -0.69 -10.72 -12.87
N GLU A 57 -1.11 -11.74 -12.11
CA GLU A 57 -2.06 -11.63 -11.01
C GLU A 57 -1.51 -10.77 -9.86
N LEU A 58 -0.18 -10.74 -9.67
CA LEU A 58 0.44 -9.87 -8.66
C LEU A 58 0.41 -8.40 -9.08
N ILE A 59 0.53 -8.12 -10.38
CA ILE A 59 0.43 -6.77 -10.93
C ILE A 59 -1.01 -6.27 -10.77
N GLU A 60 -2.00 -7.09 -11.12
CA GLU A 60 -3.41 -6.75 -10.93
C GLU A 60 -3.75 -6.56 -9.45
N ALA A 61 -3.26 -7.43 -8.56
CA ALA A 61 -3.45 -7.24 -7.12
C ALA A 61 -2.86 -5.92 -6.60
N ALA A 62 -1.70 -5.48 -7.12
CA ALA A 62 -1.13 -4.18 -6.79
C ALA A 62 -1.99 -3.01 -7.30
N ARG A 63 -2.55 -3.13 -8.52
CA ARG A 63 -3.47 -2.13 -9.06
C ARG A 63 -4.78 -2.05 -8.27
N THR A 64 -5.36 -3.19 -7.90
CA THR A 64 -6.57 -3.25 -7.08
C THR A 64 -6.34 -2.62 -5.71
N ALA A 65 -5.23 -2.95 -5.04
CA ALA A 65 -4.88 -2.34 -3.75
C ALA A 65 -4.75 -0.81 -3.87
N PHE A 66 -4.12 -0.32 -4.94
CA PHE A 66 -4.00 1.12 -5.18
C PHE A 66 -5.35 1.80 -5.45
N SER A 67 -6.24 1.19 -6.24
CA SER A 67 -7.61 1.67 -6.40
C SER A 67 -8.34 1.76 -5.06
N GLY A 68 -8.15 0.74 -4.20
CA GLY A 68 -8.69 0.72 -2.84
C GLY A 68 -8.15 1.82 -1.91
N GLN A 69 -6.93 2.30 -2.17
CA GLN A 69 -6.40 3.49 -1.51
C GLN A 69 -7.12 4.77 -1.97
N LEU A 70 -7.40 4.89 -3.27
CA LEU A 70 -8.02 6.08 -3.86
C LEU A 70 -9.50 6.20 -3.48
N ASP A 71 -10.25 5.10 -3.52
CA ASP A 71 -11.66 5.08 -3.14
C ASP A 71 -11.88 4.96 -1.61
N GLY A 72 -10.81 4.67 -0.85
CA GLY A 72 -10.81 4.57 0.60
C GLY A 72 -11.25 3.21 1.16
N SER A 73 -11.55 2.23 0.31
CA SER A 73 -12.00 0.89 0.72
C SER A 73 -10.94 0.10 1.49
N ASN A 74 -9.64 0.33 1.26
CA ASN A 74 -8.58 -0.31 2.07
C ASN A 74 -8.70 0.05 3.56
N ARG A 75 -9.07 1.30 3.86
CA ARG A 75 -9.26 1.76 5.24
C ARG A 75 -10.52 1.20 5.88
N ALA A 76 -11.55 0.93 5.08
CA ALA A 76 -12.81 0.34 5.55
C ALA A 76 -12.69 -1.17 5.80
N ALA A 77 -11.87 -1.87 5.02
CA ALA A 77 -11.62 -3.30 5.16
C ALA A 77 -10.74 -3.66 6.37
N ARG A 78 -10.06 -2.67 6.98
CA ARG A 78 -9.24 -2.89 8.16
C ARG A 78 -10.15 -3.05 9.38
N PRO A 79 -10.27 -4.26 9.99
CA PRO A 79 -11.01 -4.38 11.23
C PRO A 79 -10.39 -3.42 12.23
N LYS A 80 -11.23 -2.60 12.88
CA LYS A 80 -10.82 -1.88 14.08
C LYS A 80 -10.33 -2.97 15.03
N LEU A 81 -9.02 -3.00 15.32
CA LEU A 81 -8.54 -3.78 16.45
C LEU A 81 -9.19 -3.14 17.69
N SER A 82 -10.36 -3.66 18.09
CA SER A 82 -10.85 -3.52 19.44
C SER A 82 -9.90 -4.33 20.30
N PHE A 83 -8.86 -3.67 20.81
CA PHE A 83 -8.16 -4.17 21.97
C PHE A 83 -9.17 -4.12 23.12
N GLU A 84 -9.78 -5.26 23.46
CA GLU A 84 -10.46 -5.43 24.73
C GLU A 84 -9.39 -5.41 25.83
N PRO A 85 -9.36 -4.41 26.73
CA PRO A 85 -8.36 -4.37 27.78
C PRO A 85 -8.85 -5.24 28.95
N GLY A 86 -8.22 -6.41 29.09
CA GLY A 86 -8.09 -7.07 30.38
C GLY A 86 -9.02 -8.27 30.64
N GLU A 87 -8.49 -9.46 30.35
CA GLU A 87 -8.64 -10.60 31.26
C GLU A 87 -7.25 -11.20 31.51
N LEU A 88 -6.44 -10.44 32.23
CA LEU A 88 -5.37 -10.98 33.06
C LEU A 88 -5.65 -10.52 34.49
N ASN A 89 -6.51 -11.27 35.18
CA ASN A 89 -6.49 -11.39 36.63
C ASN A 89 -7.47 -12.49 37.08
N SER A 90 -6.97 -13.72 37.22
CA SER A 90 -6.88 -14.48 38.49
C SER A 90 -6.60 -15.95 38.20
#